data_AF-A0A7R9GJU7-F1
#
_entry.id   AF-A0A7R9GJU7-F1
#
_cell.length_a   1.000
_cell.length_b   1.000
_cell.length_c   1.000
_cell.angle_alpha   90.00
_cell.angle_beta   90.00
_cell.angle_gamma   90.00
#
_symmetry.space_group_name_H-M   'P 1'
#
loop_
_entity.id
_entity.type
_entity.pdbx_description
1 polymer ?
#
loop_
_entity_poly.entity_id
_entity_poly.type
_entity_poly.pdbx_seq_one_letter_code
_entity_poly.pdbx_strand_id
1 'polypeptide(L)'
;MKVSLLQMEDTVLEKLAKSKGDILSDHELLSSLTEMKASAEKISKNLTESVGLQASLEAERNTYLPLAETGANLYFVIQDLLKMNNMYRFSLGCFTELFQKALQTGDKSTGNTEQRVEGLKHSLLVLVYHYVSQSLYKKDRTMFALHLAHGMKPEMFHNQAPAGVKRNLIRTYEGWNREMNGRLGSSVLRARSLAALAWFNAVVQERRSYIPQGWTKYYEFSSADQRCGVDILDRVLTEAQRGRRGVKWEFIHELYLNAVYGGRVESSYDLQVMASYLQDY
;
A
#
# COMPACT_ATOMS: atom_id res chain seq x y z
N MET A 1 40.03 4.72 13.25
CA MET A 1 40.16 5.36 14.59
C MET A 1 40.01 4.35 15.72
N LYS A 2 38.89 3.61 15.86
CA LYS A 2 38.73 2.57 16.90
C LYS A 2 39.84 1.49 16.94
N VAL A 3 40.30 1.03 15.76
CA VAL A 3 41.35 0.00 15.64
C VAL A 3 42.71 0.46 16.19
N SER A 4 43.05 1.75 16.03
CA SER A 4 44.33 2.29 16.51
C SER A 4 44.38 2.43 18.03
N LEU A 5 43.23 2.62 18.68
CA LEU A 5 43.12 2.76 20.13
C LEU A 5 43.28 1.39 20.81
N LEU A 6 42.67 0.35 20.23
CA LEU A 6 42.83 -1.03 20.69
C LEU A 6 44.29 -1.52 20.54
N GLN A 7 44.94 -1.21 19.41
CA GLN A 7 46.35 -1.56 19.20
C GLN A 7 47.29 -0.89 20.21
N MET A 8 47.00 0.36 20.59
CA MET A 8 47.73 1.07 21.63
C MET A 8 47.48 0.44 23.00
N GLU A 9 46.23 0.13 23.35
CA GLU A 9 45.85 -0.54 24.60
C GLU A 9 46.55 -1.91 24.75
N ASP A 10 46.55 -2.72 23.70
CA ASP A 10 47.23 -4.02 23.65
C ASP A 10 48.75 -3.90 23.84
N THR A 11 49.38 -2.87 23.24
CA THR A 11 50.84 -2.66 23.40
C THR A 11 51.24 -2.26 24.82
N VAL A 12 50.38 -1.55 25.55
CA VAL A 12 50.63 -1.25 26.97
C VAL A 12 50.31 -2.42 27.88
N LEU A 13 49.26 -3.20 27.60
CA LEU A 13 48.98 -4.44 28.31
C LEU A 13 50.16 -5.42 28.20
N GLU A 14 50.78 -5.52 27.02
CA GLU A 14 52.00 -6.31 26.85
C GLU A 14 53.21 -5.76 27.62
N LYS A 15 53.42 -4.44 27.62
CA LYS A 15 54.54 -3.80 28.34
C LYS A 15 54.38 -3.90 29.87
N LEU A 16 53.16 -3.75 30.37
CA LEU A 16 52.81 -3.96 31.78
C LEU A 16 52.99 -5.43 32.20
N ALA A 17 52.58 -6.39 31.36
CA ALA A 17 52.74 -7.81 31.64
C ALA A 17 54.20 -8.29 31.63
N LYS A 18 55.08 -7.64 30.83
CA LYS A 18 56.51 -7.94 30.76
C LYS A 18 57.35 -7.29 31.86
N SER A 19 56.81 -6.25 32.53
CA SER A 19 57.49 -5.57 33.63
C SER A 19 57.51 -6.44 34.90
N LYS A 20 58.70 -6.89 35.33
CA LYS A 20 58.95 -7.52 36.63
C LYS A 20 60.00 -6.69 37.38
N GLY A 21 59.57 -5.64 38.06
CA GLY A 21 60.44 -4.74 38.82
C GLY A 21 59.69 -3.57 39.45
N ASP A 22 60.41 -2.66 40.11
CA ASP A 22 59.84 -1.43 40.67
C ASP A 22 59.35 -0.50 39.55
N ILE A 23 58.03 -0.49 39.34
CA ILE A 23 57.35 0.19 38.23
C ILE A 23 57.58 1.72 38.28
N LEU A 24 57.90 2.25 39.46
CA LEU A 24 58.12 3.69 39.67
C LEU A 24 59.47 4.19 39.13
N SER A 25 60.45 3.30 38.91
CA SER A 25 61.77 3.66 38.39
C SER A 25 61.89 3.54 36.86
N ASP A 26 60.85 3.01 36.20
CA ASP A 26 60.82 2.80 34.74
C ASP A 26 60.31 4.06 34.01
N HIS A 27 61.25 5.00 33.76
CA HIS A 27 60.98 6.25 33.05
C HIS A 27 60.42 6.06 31.63
N GLU A 28 60.74 4.94 30.96
CA GLU A 28 60.27 4.64 29.60
C GLU A 28 58.79 4.23 29.60
N LEU A 29 58.38 3.47 30.63
CA LEU A 29 56.99 3.07 30.83
C LEU A 29 56.12 4.27 31.25
N LEU A 30 56.62 5.15 32.12
CA LEU A 30 55.95 6.40 32.49
C LEU A 30 55.75 7.31 31.27
N SER A 31 56.78 7.51 30.44
CA SER A 31 56.68 8.30 29.20
C SER A 31 55.65 7.72 28.23
N SER A 32 55.69 6.39 28.00
CA SER A 32 54.74 5.67 27.15
C SER A 32 53.29 5.83 27.63
N LEU A 33 53.08 5.80 28.95
CA LEU A 33 51.76 5.97 29.57
C LEU A 33 51.23 7.40 29.38
N THR A 34 52.09 8.42 29.53
CA THR A 34 51.72 9.82 29.28
C THR A 34 51.41 10.09 27.81
N GLU A 35 52.21 9.55 26.88
CA GLU A 35 51.95 9.67 25.43
C GLU A 35 50.67 8.96 25.03
N MET A 36 50.39 7.79 25.61
CA MET A 36 49.14 7.08 25.39
C MET A 36 47.95 7.85 25.94
N LYS A 37 48.05 8.40 27.16
CA LYS A 37 46.98 9.22 27.74
C LYS A 37 46.67 10.43 26.85
N ALA A 38 47.71 11.13 26.39
CA ALA A 38 47.55 12.26 25.46
C ALA A 38 46.94 11.83 24.12
N SER A 39 47.34 10.66 23.59
CA SER A 39 46.79 10.11 22.35
C SER A 39 45.33 9.65 22.51
N ALA A 40 44.98 9.03 23.63
CA ALA A 40 43.62 8.61 23.96
C ALA A 40 42.69 9.82 24.15
N GLU A 41 43.13 10.87 24.84
CA GLU A 41 42.40 12.13 24.97
C GLU A 41 42.17 12.80 23.60
N LYS A 42 43.19 12.81 22.74
CA LYS A 42 43.07 13.33 21.37
C LYS A 42 42.09 12.52 20.52
N ILE A 43 42.13 11.19 20.59
CA ILE A 43 41.19 10.33 19.85
C ILE A 43 39.77 10.49 20.38
N SER A 44 39.60 10.60 21.71
CA SER A 44 38.30 10.86 22.34
C SER A 44 37.70 12.18 21.86
N LYS A 45 38.49 13.26 21.84
CA LYS A 45 38.07 14.56 21.30
C LYS A 45 37.72 14.49 19.81
N ASN A 46 38.54 13.83 18.99
CA ASN A 46 38.23 13.67 17.56
C ASN A 46 36.98 12.82 17.34
N LEU A 47 36.71 11.85 18.21
CA LEU A 47 35.52 11.02 18.15
C LEU A 47 34.27 11.85 18.46
N THR A 48 34.29 12.70 19.50
CA THR A 48 33.15 13.58 19.81
C THR A 48 32.91 14.60 18.70
N GLU A 49 33.96 15.17 18.12
CA GLU A 49 33.85 16.06 16.95
C GLU A 49 33.27 15.33 15.73
N SER A 50 33.71 14.09 15.44
CA SER A 50 33.18 13.28 14.32
C SER A 50 31.71 12.92 14.52
N VAL A 51 31.28 12.61 15.75
CA VAL A 51 29.88 12.34 16.07
C VAL A 51 29.03 13.59 15.87
N GLY A 52 29.52 14.76 16.32
CA GLY A 52 28.85 16.05 16.08
C GLY A 52 28.72 16.38 14.59
N LEU A 53 29.79 16.18 13.81
CA LEU A 53 29.78 16.37 12.36
C LEU A 53 28.78 15.42 11.68
N GLN A 54 28.76 14.15 12.10
CA GLN A 54 27.83 13.16 11.55
C GLN A 54 26.38 13.57 11.80
N ALA A 55 26.05 14.04 13.00
CA ALA A 55 24.69 14.52 13.31
C ALA A 55 24.28 15.72 12.45
N SER A 56 25.20 16.67 12.22
CA SER A 56 24.95 17.83 11.35
C SER A 56 24.74 17.41 9.89
N LEU A 57 25.59 16.52 9.37
CA LEU A 57 25.47 16.00 8.00
C LEU A 57 24.17 15.20 7.79
N GLU A 58 23.77 14.42 8.80
CA GLU A 58 22.56 13.61 8.72
C GLU A 58 21.30 14.50 8.72
N ALA A 59 21.30 15.60 9.49
CA ALA A 59 20.23 16.59 9.45
C ALA A 59 20.10 17.26 8.08
N GLU A 60 21.21 17.65 7.46
CA GLU A 60 21.20 18.23 6.11
C GLU A 60 20.74 17.21 5.06
N ARG A 61 21.21 15.95 5.14
CA ARG A 61 20.80 14.86 4.23
C ARG A 61 19.30 14.57 4.33
N ASN A 62 18.76 14.49 5.55
CA ASN A 62 17.36 14.14 5.78
C ASN A 62 16.40 15.18 5.17
N THR A 63 16.84 16.42 4.99
CA THR A 63 16.06 17.47 4.32
C THR A 63 15.77 17.14 2.85
N TYR A 64 16.70 16.47 2.16
CA TYR A 64 16.58 16.13 0.74
C TYR A 64 16.17 14.67 0.48
N LEU A 65 16.15 13.83 1.52
CA LEU A 65 15.77 12.43 1.42
C LEU A 65 14.41 12.21 0.72
N PRO A 66 13.35 12.99 1.00
CA PRO A 66 12.06 12.80 0.34
C PRO A 66 12.11 13.03 -1.19
N LEU A 67 12.99 13.91 -1.67
CA LEU A 67 13.20 14.13 -3.11
C LEU A 67 13.87 12.92 -3.74
N ALA A 68 14.88 12.36 -3.07
CA ALA A 68 15.61 11.18 -3.54
C ALA A 68 14.71 9.95 -3.61
N GLU A 69 13.88 9.71 -2.59
CA GLU A 69 12.87 8.64 -2.56
C GLU A 69 11.86 8.80 -3.69
N THR A 70 11.34 10.03 -3.87
CA THR A 70 10.42 10.34 -4.98
C THR A 70 11.07 10.05 -6.33
N GLY A 71 12.33 10.46 -6.53
CA GLY A 71 13.08 10.19 -7.75
C GLY A 71 13.32 8.71 -8.02
N ALA A 72 13.70 7.95 -6.98
CA ALA A 72 13.89 6.50 -7.08
C ALA A 72 12.59 5.79 -7.48
N ASN A 73 11.48 6.12 -6.82
CA ASN A 73 10.16 5.57 -7.15
C ASN A 73 9.78 5.87 -8.61
N LEU A 74 9.98 7.13 -9.04
CA LEU A 74 9.68 7.56 -10.40
C LEU A 74 10.50 6.76 -11.43
N TYR A 75 11.78 6.51 -11.17
CA TYR A 75 12.62 5.68 -12.04
C TYR A 75 12.10 4.25 -12.17
N PHE A 76 11.79 3.59 -11.05
CA PHE A 76 11.29 2.21 -11.08
C PHE A 76 9.92 2.09 -11.76
N VAL A 77 9.05 3.08 -11.59
CA VAL A 77 7.74 3.14 -12.29
C VAL A 77 7.93 3.19 -13.80
N ILE A 78 8.88 3.99 -14.30
CA ILE A 78 9.19 4.07 -15.74
C ILE A 78 9.86 2.80 -16.24
N GLN A 79 10.76 2.22 -15.44
CA GLN A 79 11.45 0.97 -15.78
C GLN A 79 10.46 -0.19 -15.99
N ASP A 80 9.37 -0.20 -15.22
CA ASP A 80 8.31 -1.20 -15.33
C ASP A 80 7.51 -1.12 -16.65
N LEU A 81 7.63 -0.04 -17.44
CA LEU A 81 7.00 0.04 -18.77
C LEU A 81 7.54 -1.01 -19.75
N LEU A 82 8.75 -1.52 -19.52
CA LEU A 82 9.32 -2.63 -20.29
C LEU A 82 8.41 -3.88 -20.23
N LYS A 83 7.70 -4.09 -19.12
CA LYS A 83 6.77 -5.22 -18.94
C LYS A 83 5.55 -5.11 -19.85
N MET A 84 5.17 -3.89 -20.24
CA MET A 84 4.03 -3.63 -21.12
C MET A 84 4.42 -3.75 -22.59
N ASN A 85 5.57 -3.17 -22.95
CA ASN A 85 6.11 -3.26 -24.31
C ASN A 85 7.64 -3.25 -24.26
N ASN A 86 8.26 -4.20 -24.95
CA ASN A 86 9.71 -4.34 -25.05
C ASN A 86 10.43 -3.08 -25.59
N MET A 87 9.72 -2.23 -26.33
CA MET A 87 10.27 -0.95 -26.85
C MET A 87 10.35 0.15 -25.79
N TYR A 88 9.65 0.03 -24.66
CA TYR A 88 9.61 1.05 -23.60
C TYR A 88 10.74 0.84 -22.59
N ARG A 89 11.97 1.05 -23.07
CA ARG A 89 13.18 0.89 -22.26
C ARG A 89 13.83 2.24 -22.03
N PHE A 90 14.04 2.57 -20.76
CA PHE A 90 14.70 3.81 -20.34
C PHE A 90 15.95 3.43 -19.54
N SER A 91 17.06 4.12 -19.80
CA SER A 91 18.31 3.90 -19.05
C SER A 91 18.35 4.77 -17.81
N LEU A 92 19.11 4.34 -16.80
CA LEU A 92 19.40 5.18 -15.64
C LEU A 92 20.08 6.49 -16.05
N GLY A 93 20.98 6.46 -17.04
CA GLY A 93 21.64 7.65 -17.56
C GLY A 93 20.66 8.72 -18.04
N CYS A 94 19.67 8.30 -18.86
CA CYS A 94 18.61 9.20 -19.31
C CYS A 94 17.81 9.80 -18.14
N PHE A 95 17.50 8.99 -17.12
CA PHE A 95 16.80 9.49 -15.94
C PHE A 95 17.66 10.49 -15.14
N THR A 96 18.97 10.23 -14.98
CA THR A 96 19.87 11.15 -14.28
C THR A 96 19.99 12.50 -14.97
N GLU A 97 19.97 12.54 -16.30
CA GLU A 97 19.96 13.79 -17.06
C GLU A 97 18.66 14.59 -16.82
N LEU A 98 17.51 13.92 -16.82
CA LEU A 98 16.23 14.56 -16.48
C LEU A 98 16.21 15.06 -15.04
N PHE A 99 16.79 14.31 -14.11
CA PHE A 99 16.93 14.71 -12.72
C PHE A 99 17.81 15.95 -12.57
N GLN A 100 18.98 15.98 -13.23
CA GLN A 100 19.84 17.17 -13.26
C GLN A 100 19.14 18.37 -13.90
N LYS A 101 18.37 18.16 -14.97
CA LYS A 101 17.58 19.22 -15.60
C LYS A 101 16.52 19.79 -14.65
N ALA A 102 15.87 18.94 -13.85
CA ALA A 102 14.94 19.39 -12.82
C ALA A 102 15.63 20.27 -11.77
N LEU A 103 16.83 19.88 -11.34
CA LEU A 103 17.64 20.67 -10.39
C LEU A 103 18.06 22.03 -10.95
N GLN A 104 18.35 22.10 -12.25
CA GLN A 104 18.73 23.35 -12.93
C GLN A 104 17.53 24.27 -13.20
N THR A 105 16.36 23.69 -13.43
CA THR A 105 15.11 24.43 -13.68
C THR A 105 14.47 24.95 -12.39
N GLY A 106 14.77 24.33 -11.24
CA GLY A 106 14.27 24.76 -9.94
C GLY A 106 14.70 26.19 -9.61
N ASP A 107 13.70 27.07 -9.47
CA ASP A 107 13.91 28.48 -9.20
C ASP A 107 14.75 28.67 -7.93
N LYS A 108 15.83 29.44 -8.03
CA LYS A 108 16.73 29.69 -6.90
C LYS A 108 16.15 30.68 -5.90
N SER A 109 15.04 31.34 -6.24
CA SER A 109 14.68 32.64 -5.67
C SER A 109 13.49 32.67 -4.71
N THR A 110 12.82 31.55 -4.43
CA THR A 110 11.60 31.58 -3.60
C THR A 110 11.47 30.39 -2.64
N GLY A 111 11.53 30.67 -1.34
CA GLY A 111 10.93 29.85 -0.29
C GLY A 111 11.88 29.07 0.63
N ASN A 112 11.31 28.61 1.74
CA ASN A 112 11.92 27.70 2.71
C ASN A 112 12.41 26.40 2.02
N THR A 113 13.44 25.73 2.54
CA THR A 113 14.05 24.54 1.92
C THR A 113 13.03 23.45 1.58
N GLU A 114 12.01 23.27 2.41
CA GLU A 114 10.92 22.32 2.20
C GLU A 114 10.06 22.65 0.96
N GLN A 115 9.73 23.93 0.75
CA GLN A 115 8.96 24.37 -0.43
C GLN A 115 9.76 24.19 -1.71
N ARG A 116 11.08 24.42 -1.63
CA ARG A 116 12.00 24.15 -2.74
C ARG A 116 12.01 22.66 -3.10
N VAL A 117 12.04 21.78 -2.09
CA VAL A 117 11.99 20.31 -2.29
C VAL A 117 10.69 19.90 -2.99
N GLU A 118 9.53 20.42 -2.57
CA GLU A 118 8.25 20.13 -3.23
C GLU A 118 8.18 20.67 -4.67
N GLY A 119 8.70 21.88 -4.90
CA GLY A 119 8.82 22.44 -6.26
C GLY A 119 9.69 21.58 -7.18
N LEU A 120 10.82 21.09 -6.67
CA LEU A 120 11.70 20.17 -7.39
C LEU A 120 11.02 18.83 -7.70
N LYS A 121 10.29 18.25 -6.74
CA LYS A 121 9.49 17.03 -6.98
C LYS A 121 8.48 17.23 -8.11
N HIS A 122 7.75 18.34 -8.09
CA HIS A 122 6.79 18.66 -9.14
C HIS A 122 7.46 18.85 -10.51
N SER A 123 8.55 19.64 -10.55
CA SER A 123 9.30 19.86 -11.78
C SER A 123 9.86 18.56 -12.37
N LEU A 124 10.39 17.68 -11.53
CA LEU A 124 10.90 16.37 -11.95
C LEU A 124 9.78 15.51 -12.55
N LEU A 125 8.63 15.44 -11.89
CA LEU A 125 7.48 14.67 -12.35
C LEU A 125 6.99 15.16 -13.73
N VAL A 126 6.88 16.48 -13.90
CA VAL A 126 6.46 17.08 -15.18
C VAL A 126 7.46 16.79 -16.29
N LEU A 127 8.76 16.95 -16.04
CA LEU A 127 9.80 16.69 -17.03
C LEU A 127 9.80 15.23 -17.49
N VAL A 128 9.71 14.31 -16.54
CA VAL A 128 9.65 12.88 -16.85
C VAL A 128 8.36 12.54 -17.59
N TYR A 129 7.21 13.03 -17.14
CA TYR A 129 5.94 12.74 -17.80
C TYR A 129 5.96 13.15 -19.27
N HIS A 130 6.45 14.36 -19.57
CA HIS A 130 6.57 14.85 -20.93
C HIS A 130 7.56 14.02 -21.76
N TYR A 131 8.75 13.77 -21.22
CA TYR A 131 9.79 13.01 -21.90
C TYR A 131 9.32 11.58 -22.25
N VAL A 132 8.78 10.87 -21.26
CA VAL A 132 8.32 9.49 -21.45
C VAL A 132 7.10 9.49 -22.38
N SER A 133 6.09 10.34 -22.17
CA SER A 133 4.88 10.37 -23.01
C SER A 133 5.15 10.64 -24.51
N GLN A 134 6.21 11.39 -24.83
CA GLN A 134 6.65 11.62 -26.20
C GLN A 134 7.27 10.38 -26.84
N SER A 135 7.91 9.53 -26.05
CA SER A 135 8.51 8.26 -26.50
C SER A 135 7.52 7.09 -26.60
N LEU A 136 6.30 7.23 -26.05
CA LEU A 136 5.26 6.20 -26.09
C LEU A 136 4.34 6.34 -27.31
N TYR A 137 3.74 5.22 -27.73
CA TYR A 137 2.65 5.25 -28.71
C TYR A 137 1.47 6.07 -28.19
N LYS A 138 0.75 6.76 -29.08
CA LYS A 138 -0.38 7.64 -28.72
C LYS A 138 -1.45 6.93 -27.87
N LYS A 139 -1.72 5.65 -28.17
CA LYS A 139 -2.67 4.80 -27.44
C LYS A 139 -2.24 4.47 -26.00
N ASP A 140 -0.94 4.51 -25.71
CA ASP A 140 -0.38 4.08 -24.42
C ASP A 140 -0.14 5.25 -23.46
N ARG A 141 -0.36 6.50 -23.90
CA ARG A 141 -0.16 7.71 -23.08
C ARG A 141 -1.11 7.77 -21.88
N THR A 142 -2.38 7.38 -22.06
CA THR A 142 -3.37 7.29 -20.99
C THR A 142 -3.04 6.17 -20.01
N MET A 143 -2.60 5.02 -20.52
CA MET A 143 -2.11 3.91 -19.69
C MET A 143 -0.94 4.37 -18.82
N PHE A 144 0.05 5.07 -19.40
CA PHE A 144 1.18 5.59 -18.66
C PHE A 144 0.78 6.63 -17.61
N ALA A 145 -0.15 7.54 -17.91
CA ALA A 145 -0.64 8.51 -16.94
C ALA A 145 -1.24 7.83 -15.69
N LEU A 146 -2.02 6.75 -15.90
CA LEU A 146 -2.60 5.98 -14.81
C LEU A 146 -1.54 5.17 -14.05
N HIS A 147 -0.62 4.50 -14.76
CA HIS A 147 0.49 3.76 -14.17
C HIS A 147 1.39 4.66 -13.31
N LEU A 148 1.70 5.87 -13.80
CA LEU A 148 2.46 6.87 -13.08
C LEU A 148 1.71 7.34 -11.82
N ALA A 149 0.42 7.64 -11.92
CA ALA A 149 -0.38 8.06 -10.77
C ALA A 149 -0.44 6.96 -9.69
N HIS A 150 -0.68 5.71 -10.10
CA HIS A 150 -0.72 4.57 -9.19
C HIS A 150 0.64 4.30 -8.54
N GLY A 151 1.73 4.35 -9.30
CA GLY A 151 3.08 4.14 -8.78
C GLY A 151 3.55 5.24 -7.82
N MET A 152 3.12 6.48 -8.03
CA MET A 152 3.54 7.61 -7.19
C MET A 152 2.67 7.80 -5.95
N LYS A 153 1.39 7.42 -6.00
CA LYS A 153 0.46 7.58 -4.87
C LYS A 153 -0.46 6.36 -4.73
N PRO A 154 0.08 5.18 -4.39
CA PRO A 154 -0.72 3.95 -4.28
C PRO A 154 -1.83 4.08 -3.23
N GLU A 155 -1.62 4.87 -2.17
CA GLU A 155 -2.59 5.12 -1.10
C GLU A 155 -3.92 5.70 -1.61
N MET A 156 -3.89 6.47 -2.70
CA MET A 156 -5.12 7.05 -3.29
C MET A 156 -5.99 6.01 -4.00
N PHE A 157 -5.46 4.81 -4.25
CA PHE A 157 -6.14 3.73 -4.98
C PHE A 157 -6.63 2.60 -4.06
N HIS A 158 -6.42 2.69 -2.75
CA HIS A 158 -7.01 1.75 -1.79
C HIS A 158 -8.51 2.06 -1.54
N ASN A 159 -9.32 1.00 -1.44
CA ASN A 159 -10.75 0.98 -1.06
C ASN A 159 -11.82 1.38 -2.10
N GLN A 160 -11.88 0.67 -3.22
CA GLN A 160 -13.17 0.39 -3.84
C GLN A 160 -13.38 -1.12 -3.91
N ALA A 161 -14.58 -1.59 -3.55
CA ALA A 161 -14.96 -2.99 -3.60
C ALA A 161 -14.55 -3.59 -4.96
N PRO A 162 -14.07 -4.85 -4.99
CA PRO A 162 -13.46 -5.38 -6.19
C PRO A 162 -14.44 -5.37 -7.37
N ALA A 163 -14.06 -4.71 -8.47
CA ALA A 163 -14.90 -4.54 -9.64
C ALA A 163 -15.35 -5.89 -10.23
N GLY A 164 -16.64 -6.00 -10.54
CA GLY A 164 -17.25 -7.07 -11.29
C GLY A 164 -17.99 -8.10 -10.43
N VAL A 165 -19.13 -8.55 -10.96
CA VAL A 165 -19.97 -9.62 -10.38
C VAL A 165 -19.16 -10.87 -10.03
N LYS A 166 -18.26 -11.32 -10.91
CA LYS A 166 -17.42 -12.51 -10.68
C LYS A 166 -16.57 -12.40 -9.42
N ARG A 167 -16.00 -11.23 -9.14
CA ARG A 167 -15.10 -11.05 -7.99
C ARG A 167 -15.88 -10.86 -6.71
N ASN A 168 -17.06 -10.23 -6.76
CA ASN A 168 -18.02 -10.21 -5.66
C ASN A 168 -18.50 -11.62 -5.27
N LEU A 169 -18.69 -12.50 -6.25
CA LEU A 169 -18.99 -13.92 -6.03
C LEU A 169 -17.83 -14.67 -5.39
N ILE A 170 -16.59 -14.51 -5.90
CA ILE A 170 -15.40 -15.14 -5.32
C ILE A 170 -15.27 -14.76 -3.83
N ARG A 171 -15.36 -13.47 -3.52
CA ARG A 171 -15.32 -12.97 -2.13
C ARG A 171 -16.45 -13.57 -1.26
N THR A 172 -17.66 -13.68 -1.82
CA THR A 172 -18.78 -14.34 -1.14
C THR A 172 -18.47 -15.78 -0.79
N TYR A 173 -17.96 -16.54 -1.76
CA TYR A 173 -17.64 -17.96 -1.57
C TYR A 173 -16.42 -18.18 -0.67
N GLU A 174 -15.42 -17.30 -0.71
CA GLU A 174 -14.30 -17.32 0.24
C GLU A 174 -14.75 -17.06 1.68
N GLY A 175 -15.80 -16.25 1.86
CA GLY A 175 -16.42 -16.01 3.17
C GLY A 175 -17.27 -17.16 3.70
N TRP A 176 -17.53 -18.20 2.90
CA TRP A 176 -18.31 -19.37 3.32
C TRP A 176 -17.42 -20.38 4.04
N ASN A 177 -17.52 -20.41 5.37
CA ASN A 177 -16.76 -21.32 6.23
C ASN A 177 -17.27 -22.78 6.20
N ARG A 178 -16.58 -23.67 6.93
CA ARG A 178 -16.92 -25.10 7.09
C ARG A 178 -18.39 -25.35 7.49
N GLU A 179 -19.00 -24.45 8.26
CA GLU A 179 -20.41 -24.49 8.62
C GLU A 179 -21.34 -24.32 7.39
N MET A 180 -21.04 -23.37 6.50
CA MET A 180 -21.79 -23.16 5.27
C MET A 180 -21.63 -24.33 4.30
N ASN A 181 -20.45 -24.95 4.25
CA ASN A 181 -20.21 -26.17 3.46
C ASN A 181 -21.08 -27.35 3.93
N GLY A 182 -21.30 -27.47 5.24
CA GLY A 182 -22.28 -28.42 5.79
C GLY A 182 -23.72 -28.12 5.33
N ARG A 183 -24.10 -26.83 5.28
CA ARG A 183 -25.42 -26.39 4.81
C ARG A 183 -25.62 -26.65 3.31
N LEU A 184 -24.61 -26.39 2.48
CA LEU A 184 -24.63 -26.66 1.03
C LEU A 184 -24.84 -28.13 0.70
N GLY A 185 -24.22 -29.04 1.47
CA GLY A 185 -24.33 -30.49 1.25
C GLY A 185 -25.69 -31.10 1.63
N SER A 186 -26.58 -30.35 2.28
CA SER A 186 -27.83 -30.89 2.83
C SER A 186 -28.97 -31.03 1.81
N SER A 187 -28.99 -30.22 0.75
CA SER A 187 -30.02 -30.28 -0.30
C SER A 187 -29.59 -29.49 -1.54
N VAL A 188 -29.87 -30.05 -2.72
CA VAL A 188 -29.67 -29.37 -4.01
C VAL A 188 -30.47 -28.07 -4.08
N LEU A 189 -31.69 -28.07 -3.53
CA LEU A 189 -32.52 -26.86 -3.50
C LEU A 189 -31.83 -25.77 -2.68
N ARG A 190 -31.34 -26.11 -1.48
CA ARG A 190 -30.65 -25.16 -0.60
C ARG A 190 -29.39 -24.58 -1.24
N ALA A 191 -28.57 -25.42 -1.88
CA ALA A 191 -27.37 -24.96 -2.56
C ALA A 191 -27.69 -24.00 -3.72
N ARG A 192 -28.71 -24.31 -4.52
CA ARG A 192 -29.16 -23.43 -5.62
C ARG A 192 -29.66 -22.08 -5.10
N SER A 193 -30.46 -22.09 -4.03
CA SER A 193 -31.00 -20.87 -3.45
C SER A 193 -29.91 -19.98 -2.83
N LEU A 194 -28.91 -20.57 -2.17
CA LEU A 194 -27.76 -19.83 -1.64
C LEU A 194 -26.91 -19.22 -2.77
N ALA A 195 -26.74 -19.95 -3.88
CA ALA A 195 -26.04 -19.45 -5.05
C ALA A 195 -26.81 -18.29 -5.74
N ALA A 196 -28.14 -18.39 -5.83
CA ALA A 196 -29.01 -17.32 -6.33
C ALA A 196 -28.91 -16.06 -5.45
N LEU A 197 -28.95 -16.21 -4.12
CA LEU A 197 -28.75 -15.09 -3.20
C LEU A 197 -27.36 -14.45 -3.35
N ALA A 198 -26.30 -15.26 -3.47
CA ALA A 198 -24.94 -14.77 -3.71
C ALA A 198 -24.85 -13.97 -5.01
N TRP A 199 -25.52 -14.44 -6.07
CA TRP A 199 -25.60 -13.76 -7.36
C TRP A 199 -26.35 -12.44 -7.27
N PHE A 200 -27.54 -12.44 -6.66
CA PHE A 200 -28.33 -11.23 -6.43
C PHE A 200 -27.53 -10.18 -5.66
N ASN A 201 -26.91 -10.56 -4.55
CA ASN A 201 -26.07 -9.67 -3.75
C ASN A 201 -24.88 -9.10 -4.55
N ALA A 202 -24.25 -9.91 -5.42
CA ALA A 202 -23.18 -9.44 -6.28
C ALA A 202 -23.66 -8.44 -7.34
N VAL A 203 -24.83 -8.65 -7.93
CA VAL A 203 -25.45 -7.72 -8.89
C VAL A 203 -25.82 -6.39 -8.22
N VAL A 204 -26.48 -6.45 -7.07
CA VAL A 204 -26.91 -5.27 -6.30
C VAL A 204 -25.70 -4.42 -5.86
N GLN A 205 -24.61 -5.06 -5.45
CA GLN A 205 -23.35 -4.37 -5.13
C GLN A 205 -22.69 -3.75 -6.36
N GLU A 206 -22.60 -4.49 -7.48
CA GLU A 206 -21.96 -4.00 -8.71
C GLU A 206 -22.69 -2.79 -9.31
N ARG A 207 -24.02 -2.75 -9.21
CA ARG A 207 -24.84 -1.63 -9.69
C ARG A 207 -24.52 -0.30 -9.00
N ARG A 208 -23.95 -0.31 -7.78
CA ARG A 208 -23.49 0.92 -7.08
C ARG A 208 -22.36 1.64 -7.81
N SER A 209 -21.61 0.95 -8.67
CA SER A 209 -20.53 1.54 -9.46
C SER A 209 -21.06 2.44 -10.59
N TYR A 210 -22.35 2.38 -10.92
CA TYR A 210 -22.94 3.07 -12.06
C TYR A 210 -24.06 4.01 -11.60
N ILE A 211 -23.74 5.15 -10.99
CA ILE A 211 -24.77 6.14 -10.61
C ILE A 211 -24.83 7.23 -11.70
N PRO A 212 -26.01 7.58 -12.25
CA PRO A 212 -27.36 7.19 -11.82
C PRO A 212 -27.99 5.96 -12.52
N GLN A 213 -27.31 5.31 -13.48
CA GLN A 213 -27.93 4.29 -14.37
C GLN A 213 -28.25 2.95 -13.65
N GLY A 214 -27.46 2.60 -12.64
CA GLY A 214 -27.58 1.43 -11.79
C GLY A 214 -28.49 1.67 -10.59
N TRP A 215 -28.32 2.80 -9.91
CA TRP A 215 -29.20 3.29 -8.85
C TRP A 215 -29.32 4.81 -8.95
N THR A 216 -30.49 5.38 -8.61
CA THR A 216 -30.66 6.84 -8.65
C THR A 216 -29.81 7.56 -7.59
N LYS A 217 -29.49 6.87 -6.49
CA LYS A 217 -28.61 7.35 -5.40
C LYS A 217 -27.69 6.24 -4.92
N TYR A 218 -26.70 6.62 -4.11
CA TYR A 218 -25.85 5.65 -3.43
C TYR A 218 -26.59 4.99 -2.26
N TYR A 219 -26.70 3.66 -2.30
CA TYR A 219 -27.20 2.84 -1.20
C TYR A 219 -26.09 1.94 -0.66
N GLU A 220 -26.02 1.80 0.66
CA GLU A 220 -25.06 0.93 1.31
C GLU A 220 -25.63 -0.48 1.48
N PHE A 221 -25.14 -1.41 0.66
CA PHE A 221 -25.35 -2.85 0.84
C PHE A 221 -24.08 -3.48 1.41
N SER A 222 -24.23 -4.17 2.54
CA SER A 222 -23.14 -4.66 3.37
C SER A 222 -23.11 -6.19 3.45
N SER A 223 -22.02 -6.73 4.00
CA SER A 223 -21.95 -8.17 4.30
C SER A 223 -22.98 -8.63 5.35
N ALA A 224 -23.57 -7.71 6.13
CA ALA A 224 -24.61 -8.04 7.10
C ALA A 224 -25.92 -8.40 6.40
N ASP A 225 -26.27 -7.70 5.31
CA ASP A 225 -27.48 -7.95 4.53
C ASP A 225 -27.43 -9.33 3.88
N GLN A 226 -26.25 -9.70 3.36
CA GLN A 226 -26.01 -11.03 2.84
C GLN A 226 -26.15 -12.13 3.90
N ARG A 227 -25.58 -11.94 5.10
CA ARG A 227 -25.72 -12.90 6.21
C ARG A 227 -27.18 -13.05 6.64
N CYS A 228 -27.89 -11.94 6.78
CA CYS A 228 -29.32 -11.93 7.11
C CYS A 228 -30.14 -12.68 6.06
N GLY A 229 -29.86 -12.46 4.77
CA GLY A 229 -30.49 -13.20 3.68
C GLY A 229 -30.28 -14.71 3.79
N VAL A 230 -29.05 -15.15 4.07
CA VAL A 230 -28.75 -16.58 4.25
C VAL A 230 -29.53 -17.17 5.42
N ASP A 231 -29.57 -16.48 6.56
CA ASP A 231 -30.29 -16.96 7.75
C ASP A 231 -31.80 -17.07 7.52
N ILE A 232 -32.41 -16.11 6.81
CA ILE A 232 -33.83 -16.16 6.42
C ILE A 232 -34.08 -17.37 5.52
N LEU A 233 -33.26 -17.53 4.49
CA LEU A 233 -33.38 -18.61 3.51
C LEU A 233 -33.26 -19.99 4.18
N ASP A 234 -32.29 -20.15 5.08
CA ASP A 234 -32.08 -21.40 5.80
C ASP A 234 -33.26 -21.76 6.71
N ARG A 235 -33.85 -20.78 7.39
CA ARG A 235 -35.05 -21.00 8.21
C ARG A 235 -36.21 -21.46 7.36
N VAL A 236 -36.52 -20.75 6.28
CA VAL A 236 -37.65 -21.08 5.38
C VAL A 236 -37.47 -22.46 4.74
N LEU A 237 -36.27 -22.79 4.28
CA LEU A 237 -35.98 -24.10 3.68
C LEU A 237 -36.07 -25.23 4.71
N THR A 238 -35.66 -24.99 5.95
CA THR A 238 -35.76 -25.99 7.03
C THR A 238 -37.22 -26.25 7.41
N GLU A 239 -38.04 -25.20 7.49
CA GLU A 239 -39.47 -25.34 7.76
C GLU A 239 -40.21 -26.04 6.62
N ALA A 240 -39.89 -25.72 5.37
CA ALA A 240 -40.45 -26.38 4.19
C ALA A 240 -40.03 -27.86 4.06
N GLN A 241 -38.89 -28.27 4.65
CA GLN A 241 -38.53 -29.68 4.76
C GLN A 241 -39.33 -30.40 5.85
N ARG A 242 -39.71 -29.71 6.93
CA ARG A 242 -40.44 -30.28 8.08
C ARG A 242 -41.94 -30.39 7.82
N GLY A 243 -42.57 -29.33 7.32
CA GLY A 243 -43.95 -29.36 6.86
C GLY A 243 -43.97 -29.79 5.40
N ARG A 244 -44.79 -30.75 4.99
CA ARG A 244 -44.94 -31.18 3.57
C ARG A 244 -45.54 -30.10 2.64
N ARG A 245 -45.28 -28.82 2.91
CA ARG A 245 -45.70 -27.67 2.11
C ARG A 245 -44.46 -27.10 1.41
N GLY A 246 -44.57 -26.84 0.11
CA GLY A 246 -43.48 -26.27 -0.68
C GLY A 246 -43.05 -24.89 -0.21
N VAL A 247 -41.88 -24.45 -0.69
CA VAL A 247 -41.33 -23.11 -0.41
C VAL A 247 -42.19 -22.03 -1.07
N LYS A 248 -42.59 -21.01 -0.31
CA LYS A 248 -43.28 -19.83 -0.83
C LYS A 248 -42.27 -18.73 -1.15
N TRP A 249 -41.83 -18.68 -2.41
CA TRP A 249 -40.80 -17.73 -2.87
C TRP A 249 -41.24 -16.27 -2.77
N GLU A 250 -42.52 -15.98 -3.03
CA GLU A 250 -43.10 -14.64 -2.88
C GLU A 250 -42.81 -14.04 -1.49
N PHE A 251 -42.90 -14.85 -0.43
CA PHE A 251 -42.61 -14.39 0.92
C PHE A 251 -41.13 -14.06 1.12
N ILE A 252 -40.22 -14.81 0.51
CA ILE A 252 -38.77 -14.53 0.56
C ILE A 252 -38.47 -13.23 -0.18
N HIS A 253 -39.09 -13.02 -1.35
CA HIS A 253 -38.91 -11.80 -2.14
C HIS A 253 -39.43 -10.58 -1.38
N GLU A 254 -40.60 -10.67 -0.75
CA GLU A 254 -41.16 -9.59 0.07
C GLU A 254 -40.29 -9.29 1.29
N LEU A 255 -39.71 -10.30 1.95
CA LEU A 255 -38.76 -10.07 3.04
C LEU A 255 -37.46 -9.40 2.57
N TYR A 256 -36.93 -9.82 1.42
CA TYR A 256 -35.73 -9.21 0.86
C TYR A 256 -35.96 -7.77 0.41
N LEU A 257 -37.12 -7.51 -0.22
CA LEU A 257 -37.50 -6.17 -0.65
C LEU A 257 -37.78 -5.26 0.54
N ASN A 258 -38.61 -5.66 1.50
CA ASN A 258 -39.06 -4.74 2.54
C ASN A 258 -38.12 -4.66 3.76
N ALA A 259 -37.37 -5.73 4.07
CA ALA A 259 -36.61 -5.81 5.32
C ALA A 259 -35.09 -5.89 5.13
N VAL A 260 -34.59 -6.63 4.14
CA VAL A 260 -33.14 -6.85 3.99
C VAL A 260 -32.47 -5.78 3.12
N TYR A 261 -32.92 -5.63 1.88
CA TYR A 261 -32.27 -4.76 0.89
C TYR A 261 -33.03 -3.45 0.67
N GLY A 262 -34.35 -3.48 0.49
CA GLY A 262 -35.11 -2.28 0.14
C GLY A 262 -35.47 -1.37 1.32
N GLY A 263 -35.27 -1.81 2.57
CA GLY A 263 -35.44 -0.94 3.75
C GLY A 263 -34.55 0.32 3.77
N ARG A 264 -33.54 0.39 2.89
CA ARG A 264 -32.63 1.54 2.71
C ARG A 264 -32.88 2.30 1.41
N VAL A 265 -33.76 1.80 0.55
CA VAL A 265 -33.99 2.35 -0.79
C VAL A 265 -35.15 3.32 -0.71
N GLU A 266 -34.83 4.62 -0.74
CA GLU A 266 -35.84 5.69 -0.67
C GLU A 266 -36.60 5.91 -1.99
N SER A 267 -35.96 5.60 -3.11
CA SER A 267 -36.52 5.86 -4.44
C SER A 267 -37.50 4.76 -4.82
N SER A 268 -38.75 5.13 -5.12
CA SER A 268 -39.76 4.18 -5.61
C SER A 268 -39.34 3.49 -6.91
N TYR A 269 -38.58 4.19 -7.75
CA TYR A 269 -38.03 3.62 -8.98
C TYR A 269 -36.95 2.57 -8.67
N ASP A 270 -36.03 2.85 -7.76
CA ASP A 270 -34.99 1.88 -7.38
C ASP A 270 -35.60 0.66 -6.65
N LEU A 271 -36.67 0.85 -5.88
CA LEU A 271 -37.44 -0.25 -5.30
C LEU A 271 -38.06 -1.14 -6.39
N GLN A 272 -38.61 -0.55 -7.46
CA GLN A 272 -39.14 -1.33 -8.60
C GLN A 272 -38.03 -2.12 -9.32
N VAL A 273 -36.86 -1.51 -9.52
CA VAL A 273 -35.69 -2.20 -10.09
C VAL A 273 -35.22 -3.34 -9.20
N MET A 274 -35.21 -3.15 -7.88
CA MET A 274 -34.88 -4.22 -6.94
C MET A 274 -35.91 -5.35 -6.97
N ALA A 275 -37.21 -5.01 -7.00
CA ALA A 275 -38.29 -5.98 -7.10
C ALA A 275 -38.20 -6.81 -8.38
N SER A 276 -37.86 -6.21 -9.53
CA SER A 276 -37.67 -6.96 -10.78
C SER A 276 -36.52 -7.97 -10.67
N TYR A 277 -35.39 -7.58 -10.07
CA TYR A 277 -34.28 -8.51 -9.85
C TYR A 277 -34.63 -9.65 -8.91
N LEU A 278 -35.44 -9.40 -7.87
CA LEU A 278 -35.91 -10.45 -6.98
C LEU A 278 -36.91 -11.40 -7.65
N GLN A 279 -37.63 -10.96 -8.68
CA GLN A 279 -38.51 -11.84 -9.45
C GLN A 279 -37.75 -12.69 -10.48
N ASP A 280 -36.64 -12.16 -11.01
CA ASP A 280 -35.82 -12.84 -12.02
C ASP A 280 -34.92 -13.95 -11.44
N TYR A 281 -34.55 -13.88 -10.16
CA TYR A 281 -33.63 -14.82 -9.47
C TYR A 281 -34.33 -15.66 -8.42
#